data_AF-A0A7V2HGM1-F1
#
_entry.id   AF-A0A7V2HGM1-F1
#
_cell.length_a   1.000
_cell.length_b   1.000
_cell.length_c   1.000
_cell.angle_alpha   90.00
_cell.angle_beta   90.00
_cell.angle_gamma   90.00
#
_symmetry.space_group_name_H-M   'P 1'
#
loop_
_entity.id
_entity.type
_entity.pdbx_description
1 polymer ?
#
loop_
_entity_poly.entity_id
_entity_poly.type
_entity_poly.pdbx_seq_one_letter_code
_entity_poly.pdbx_strand_id
1 'polypeptide(L)'
;MRTRSGNWPDRLPLRPVRPISIRFARRLPRAYGQEVHAATDLRRRLVVLDAELRTRPSEFRRIATHELFHFAWIRLGNPGRREFEEILAAQWFAGRRGELGWSAEWRKSRLHGDDVAGRSRRWREYVCEAFCDTAAWLYAAVPRHPEFTLSSAARKDRKRWFDGRVLNGPFPI
;
A
#
# COMPACT_ATOMS: atom_id res chain seq x y z
N MET A 1 26.01 -8.59 21.79
CA MET A 1 25.49 -7.24 21.47
C MET A 1 24.12 -7.41 20.81
N ARG A 2 23.02 -7.16 21.53
CA ARG A 2 21.63 -7.37 21.04
C ARG A 2 21.18 -6.13 20.29
N THR A 3 21.02 -6.22 18.97
CA THR A 3 20.42 -5.14 18.19
C THR A 3 18.92 -5.12 18.44
N ARG A 4 18.43 -4.14 19.20
CA ARG A 4 17.01 -3.78 19.28
C ARG A 4 16.58 -3.15 17.95
N SER A 5 16.44 -3.95 16.90
CA SER A 5 15.82 -3.53 15.64
C SER A 5 14.31 -3.75 15.74
N GLY A 6 13.53 -2.67 15.63
CA GLY A 6 12.08 -2.67 15.73
C GLY A 6 11.39 -3.71 14.83
N ASN A 7 10.33 -4.27 15.41
CA ASN A 7 9.50 -5.41 14.99
C ASN A 7 8.95 -5.35 13.56
N TRP A 8 9.75 -5.43 12.50
CA TRP A 8 9.19 -6.00 11.25
C TRP A 8 8.60 -7.36 11.61
N PRO A 9 7.34 -7.66 11.29
CA PRO A 9 6.78 -8.94 11.69
C PRO A 9 7.62 -10.05 11.04
N ASP A 10 7.94 -11.11 11.81
CA ASP A 10 8.66 -12.27 11.27
C ASP A 10 7.94 -12.86 10.04
N ARG A 11 6.64 -12.58 9.91
CA ARG A 11 5.81 -12.85 8.73
C ARG A 11 4.81 -11.72 8.47
N LEU A 12 4.87 -11.12 7.28
CA LEU A 12 3.73 -10.39 6.72
C LEU A 12 2.56 -11.36 6.55
N PRO A 13 1.29 -10.90 6.58
CA PRO A 13 0.11 -11.76 6.37
C PRO A 13 -0.07 -12.10 4.89
N LEU A 14 1.00 -12.59 4.26
CA LEU A 14 1.09 -12.90 2.84
C LEU A 14 1.44 -14.38 2.68
N ARG A 15 0.82 -15.03 1.70
CA ARG A 15 1.09 -16.42 1.33
C ARG A 15 1.59 -16.46 -0.11
N PRO A 16 2.91 -16.48 -0.33
CA PRO A 16 3.45 -16.60 -1.67
C PRO A 16 3.10 -17.95 -2.27
N VAL A 17 2.41 -17.95 -3.40
CA VAL A 17 2.14 -19.18 -4.18
C VAL A 17 3.25 -19.46 -5.20
N ARG A 18 4.07 -18.43 -5.50
CA ARG A 18 5.28 -18.49 -6.33
C ARG A 18 6.32 -17.50 -5.78
N PRO A 19 7.63 -17.69 -6.04
CA PRO A 19 8.66 -16.75 -5.62
C PRO A 19 8.42 -15.33 -6.16
N ILE A 20 8.85 -14.32 -5.39
CA ILE A 20 8.92 -12.92 -5.81
C ILE A 20 10.37 -12.50 -5.69
N SER A 21 10.92 -11.93 -6.76
CA SER A 21 12.28 -11.39 -6.76
C SER A 21 12.27 -9.97 -6.21
N ILE A 22 13.19 -9.64 -5.31
CA ILE A 22 13.44 -8.27 -4.86
C ILE A 22 14.86 -7.89 -5.30
N ARG A 23 14.98 -6.81 -6.07
CA ARG A 23 16.27 -6.29 -6.55
C ARG A 23 16.45 -4.84 -6.12
N PHE A 24 17.70 -4.44 -5.95
CA PHE A 24 18.06 -3.05 -5.73
C PHE A 24 18.71 -2.49 -6.98
N ALA A 25 18.35 -1.27 -7.37
CA ALA A 25 18.94 -0.57 -8.51
C ALA A 25 19.39 0.84 -8.09
N ARG A 26 20.52 1.31 -8.64
CA ARG A 26 20.94 2.70 -8.50
C ARG A 26 20.22 3.51 -9.58
N ARG A 27 19.31 4.41 -9.19
CA ARG A 27 18.44 5.24 -10.04
C ARG A 27 17.31 4.48 -10.73
N LEU A 28 16.14 4.48 -10.10
CA LEU A 28 14.89 4.20 -10.79
C LEU A 28 14.52 5.40 -11.69
N PRO A 29 13.93 5.18 -12.89
CA PRO A 29 13.53 6.27 -13.77
C PRO A 29 12.56 7.21 -13.05
N ARG A 30 12.84 8.51 -13.06
CA ARG A 30 11.90 9.53 -12.56
C ARG A 30 10.67 9.54 -13.46
N ALA A 31 9.51 9.14 -12.95
CA ALA A 31 8.25 9.40 -13.63
C ALA A 31 7.86 10.86 -13.34
N TYR A 32 7.84 11.71 -14.37
CA TYR A 32 7.31 13.09 -14.32
C TYR A 32 7.70 13.91 -13.07
N GLY A 33 9.00 14.08 -12.82
CA GLY A 33 9.50 14.92 -11.73
C GLY A 33 9.38 14.32 -10.32
N GLN A 34 8.87 13.09 -10.18
CA GLN A 34 8.71 12.41 -8.90
C GLN A 34 9.84 11.39 -8.68
N GLU A 35 10.38 11.34 -7.45
CA GLU A 35 11.32 10.29 -7.07
C GLU A 35 10.57 8.96 -6.94
N VAL A 36 10.84 8.06 -7.86
CA VAL A 36 10.32 6.68 -7.84
C VAL A 36 11.27 5.89 -6.94
N HIS A 37 10.88 5.63 -5.70
CA HIS A 37 11.70 4.83 -4.77
C HIS A 37 11.57 3.32 -4.98
N ALA A 38 10.53 2.89 -5.69
CA ALA A 38 10.30 1.49 -6.03
C ALA A 38 9.41 1.34 -7.28
N ALA A 39 9.47 0.15 -7.88
CA ALA A 39 8.56 -0.27 -8.93
C ALA A 39 8.26 -1.77 -8.83
N THR A 40 7.02 -2.14 -9.10
CA THR A 40 6.58 -3.55 -9.15
C THR A 40 6.21 -3.97 -10.56
N ASP A 41 6.86 -5.03 -11.06
CA ASP A 41 6.45 -5.78 -12.24
C ASP A 41 5.69 -7.04 -11.81
N LEU A 42 4.36 -6.94 -11.86
CA LEU A 42 3.44 -8.01 -11.46
C LEU A 42 3.58 -9.27 -12.33
N ARG A 43 3.94 -9.11 -13.63
CA ARG A 43 4.06 -10.23 -14.57
C ARG A 43 5.33 -11.02 -14.32
N ARG A 44 6.46 -10.32 -14.12
CA ARG A 44 7.75 -10.93 -13.81
C ARG A 44 7.91 -11.29 -12.33
N ARG A 45 6.95 -10.92 -11.48
CA ARG A 45 7.02 -11.07 -10.02
C ARG A 45 8.30 -10.48 -9.46
N LEU A 46 8.58 -9.24 -9.87
CA LEU A 46 9.80 -8.52 -9.53
C LEU A 46 9.44 -7.20 -8.85
N VAL A 47 10.01 -6.97 -7.68
CA VAL A 47 10.07 -5.66 -7.04
C VAL A 47 11.47 -5.09 -7.24
N VAL A 48 11.57 -3.88 -7.75
CA VAL A 48 12.82 -3.13 -7.83
C VAL A 48 12.75 -1.97 -6.85
N LEU A 49 13.73 -1.89 -5.96
CA LEU A 49 13.85 -0.87 -4.93
C LEU A 49 15.06 0.02 -5.20
N ASP A 50 14.98 1.30 -4.83
CA ASP A 50 16.16 2.17 -4.84
C ASP A 50 17.22 1.62 -3.87
N ALA A 51 18.47 1.54 -4.35
CA ALA A 51 19.62 1.12 -3.55
C ALA A 51 19.80 1.94 -2.27
N GLU A 52 19.40 3.22 -2.26
CA GLU A 52 19.47 4.09 -1.07
C GLU A 52 18.56 3.60 0.07
N LEU A 53 17.52 2.84 -0.22
CA LEU A 53 16.64 2.27 0.82
C LEU A 53 17.38 1.31 1.75
N ARG A 54 18.52 0.74 1.33
CA ARG A 54 19.35 -0.15 2.17
C ARG A 54 19.84 0.52 3.45
N THR A 55 20.01 1.85 3.45
CA THR A 55 20.46 2.60 4.62
C THR A 55 19.31 3.22 5.41
N ARG A 56 18.06 3.06 4.93
CA ARG A 56 16.85 3.65 5.51
C ARG A 56 15.85 2.55 5.90
N PRO A 57 16.08 1.79 6.99
CA PRO A 57 15.34 0.56 7.28
C PRO A 57 13.82 0.77 7.43
N SER A 58 13.37 1.88 8.01
CA SER A 58 11.94 2.17 8.12
C SER A 58 11.28 2.46 6.76
N GLU A 59 11.94 3.20 5.88
CA GLU A 59 11.45 3.45 4.51
C GLU A 59 11.48 2.19 3.68
N PHE A 60 12.56 1.42 3.74
CA PHE A 60 12.66 0.11 3.08
C PHE A 60 11.48 -0.77 3.47
N ARG A 61 11.20 -0.89 4.76
CA ARG A 61 10.07 -1.67 5.28
C ARG A 61 8.74 -1.16 4.72
N ARG A 62 8.48 0.14 4.83
CA ARG A 62 7.23 0.75 4.35
C ARG A 62 7.02 0.53 2.86
N ILE A 63 8.03 0.85 2.05
CA ILE A 63 7.98 0.75 0.59
C ILE A 63 7.91 -0.72 0.17
N ALA A 64 8.73 -1.61 0.74
CA ALA A 64 8.68 -3.03 0.40
C ALA A 64 7.32 -3.67 0.74
N THR A 65 6.71 -3.33 1.90
CA THR A 65 5.34 -3.79 2.20
C THR A 65 4.35 -3.27 1.18
N HIS A 66 4.41 -1.98 0.84
CA HIS A 66 3.54 -1.37 -0.17
C HIS A 66 3.62 -2.18 -1.48
N GLU A 67 4.83 -2.35 -2.02
CA GLU A 67 5.06 -3.07 -3.28
C GLU A 67 4.59 -4.53 -3.25
N LEU A 68 4.83 -5.24 -2.14
CA LEU A 68 4.36 -6.62 -1.99
C LEU A 68 2.83 -6.72 -1.98
N PHE A 69 2.14 -5.73 -1.44
CA PHE A 69 0.67 -5.72 -1.42
C PHE A 69 0.04 -5.42 -2.77
N HIS A 70 0.77 -4.92 -3.78
CA HIS A 70 0.28 -4.93 -5.15
C HIS A 70 0.03 -6.36 -5.67
N PHE A 71 0.83 -7.34 -5.23
CA PHE A 71 0.57 -8.76 -5.55
C PHE A 71 -0.68 -9.28 -4.85
N ALA A 72 -0.91 -8.89 -3.59
CA ALA A 72 -2.13 -9.23 -2.86
C ALA A 72 -3.35 -8.62 -3.53
N TRP A 73 -3.27 -7.35 -3.96
CA TRP A 73 -4.35 -6.65 -4.65
C TRP A 73 -4.80 -7.37 -5.92
N ILE A 74 -3.85 -7.86 -6.74
CA ILE A 74 -4.21 -8.60 -7.96
C ILE A 74 -4.91 -9.93 -7.67
N ARG A 75 -4.67 -10.55 -6.51
CA ARG A 75 -5.28 -11.83 -6.10
C ARG A 75 -6.52 -11.71 -5.24
N LEU A 76 -6.80 -10.52 -4.69
CA LEU A 76 -7.99 -10.25 -3.87
C LEU A 76 -9.31 -10.53 -4.60
N GLY A 77 -9.32 -10.50 -5.93
CA GLY A 77 -10.52 -10.68 -6.75
C GLY A 77 -11.45 -9.48 -6.70
N ASN A 78 -12.43 -9.43 -7.60
CA ASN A 78 -13.35 -8.29 -7.70
C ASN A 78 -14.16 -8.04 -6.42
N PRO A 79 -14.75 -9.06 -5.75
CA PRO A 79 -15.54 -8.81 -4.54
C PRO A 79 -14.75 -8.09 -3.44
N GLY A 80 -13.55 -8.56 -3.11
CA GLY A 80 -12.75 -7.93 -2.06
C GLY A 80 -12.27 -6.53 -2.42
N ARG A 81 -11.98 -6.27 -3.70
CA ARG A 81 -11.68 -4.91 -4.16
C ARG A 81 -12.87 -3.98 -3.99
N ARG A 82 -14.09 -4.46 -4.29
CA ARG A 82 -15.33 -3.68 -4.16
C ARG A 82 -15.67 -3.36 -2.71
N GLU A 83 -15.50 -4.30 -1.79
CA GLU A 83 -15.71 -4.03 -0.37
C GLU A 83 -14.75 -2.98 0.17
N PHE A 84 -13.46 -3.06 -0.20
CA PHE A 84 -12.50 -2.05 0.22
C PHE A 84 -12.79 -0.69 -0.43
N GLU A 85 -13.21 -0.70 -1.69
CA GLU A 85 -13.64 0.48 -2.42
C GLU A 85 -14.85 1.18 -1.76
N GLU A 86 -15.82 0.43 -1.25
CA GLU A 86 -17.00 0.98 -0.55
C GLU A 86 -16.60 1.75 0.70
N ILE A 87 -15.60 1.27 1.45
CA ILE A 87 -15.04 2.00 2.60
C ILE A 87 -14.44 3.33 2.13
N LEU A 88 -13.68 3.32 1.04
CA LEU A 88 -13.06 4.54 0.52
C LEU A 88 -14.09 5.51 -0.05
N ALA A 89 -15.13 5.02 -0.71
CA ALA A 89 -16.23 5.84 -1.20
C ALA A 89 -16.96 6.53 -0.04
N ALA A 90 -17.27 5.80 1.03
CA ALA A 90 -17.87 6.38 2.22
C ALA A 90 -16.96 7.45 2.87
N GLN A 91 -15.65 7.20 2.92
CA GLN A 91 -14.68 8.18 3.40
C GLN A 91 -14.61 9.43 2.51
N TRP A 92 -14.69 9.25 1.18
CA TRP A 92 -14.71 10.34 0.22
C TRP A 92 -15.94 11.23 0.39
N PHE A 93 -17.15 10.64 0.41
CA PHE A 93 -18.39 11.39 0.59
C PHE A 93 -18.52 12.05 1.97
N ALA A 94 -17.88 11.47 3.00
CA ALA A 94 -17.76 12.09 4.32
C ALA A 94 -16.66 13.17 4.39
N GLY A 95 -16.02 13.53 3.28
CA GLY A 95 -14.99 14.58 3.23
C GLY A 95 -13.72 14.26 4.02
N ARG A 96 -13.37 12.97 4.20
CA ARG A 96 -12.20 12.58 4.99
C ARG A 96 -10.90 12.96 4.26
N ARG A 97 -10.14 13.86 4.86
CA ARG A 97 -8.85 14.35 4.35
C ARG A 97 -7.68 13.46 4.76
N GLY A 98 -6.57 13.61 4.03
CA GLY A 98 -5.32 12.86 4.25
C GLY A 98 -5.39 11.42 3.78
N GLU A 99 -4.24 10.75 3.83
CA GLU A 99 -4.02 9.35 3.44
C GLU A 99 -2.93 8.68 4.29
N LEU A 100 -2.60 7.43 3.96
CA LEU A 100 -1.59 6.61 4.63
C LEU A 100 -0.29 6.45 3.83
N GLY A 101 -0.15 7.21 2.74
CA GLY A 101 1.04 7.22 1.90
C GLY A 101 0.92 8.26 0.79
N TRP A 102 2.05 8.70 0.25
CA TRP A 102 2.06 9.71 -0.81
C TRP A 102 1.43 9.21 -2.12
N SER A 103 1.50 7.91 -2.42
CA SER A 103 0.99 7.39 -3.68
C SER A 103 -0.54 7.39 -3.74
N ALA A 104 -1.22 7.11 -2.62
CA ALA A 104 -2.66 7.31 -2.49
C ALA A 104 -3.03 8.81 -2.44
N GLU A 105 -2.31 9.62 -1.65
CA GLU A 105 -2.60 11.06 -1.49
C GLU A 105 -2.55 11.80 -2.84
N TRP A 106 -1.53 11.53 -3.65
CA TRP A 106 -1.37 12.16 -4.96
C TRP A 106 -2.46 11.76 -5.95
N ARG A 107 -2.95 10.51 -5.88
CA ARG A 107 -4.08 10.10 -6.73
C ARG A 107 -5.37 10.73 -6.24
N LYS A 108 -5.59 10.75 -4.93
CA LYS A 108 -6.76 11.36 -4.31
C LYS A 108 -6.91 12.83 -4.66
N SER A 109 -5.81 13.59 -4.65
CA SER A 109 -5.82 15.03 -4.98
C SER A 109 -6.18 15.34 -6.43
N ARG A 110 -6.18 14.33 -7.32
CA ARG A 110 -6.53 14.42 -8.74
C ARG A 110 -7.92 13.85 -9.06
N LEU A 111 -8.65 13.37 -8.06
CA LEU A 111 -9.99 12.83 -8.24
C LEU A 111 -11.04 13.95 -8.25
N HIS A 112 -12.04 13.75 -9.09
CA HIS A 112 -13.29 14.51 -9.07
C HIS A 112 -14.45 13.62 -8.58
N GLY A 113 -15.58 14.24 -8.20
CA GLY A 113 -16.76 13.50 -7.75
C GLY A 113 -17.24 12.46 -8.77
N ASP A 114 -17.18 12.80 -10.07
CA ASP A 114 -17.57 11.91 -11.16
C ASP A 114 -16.65 10.69 -11.30
N ASP A 115 -15.38 10.80 -10.92
CA ASP A 115 -14.46 9.66 -10.91
C ASP A 115 -14.93 8.60 -9.91
N VAL A 116 -15.40 9.05 -8.74
CA VAL A 116 -15.87 8.17 -7.66
C VAL A 116 -17.22 7.56 -8.03
N ALA A 117 -18.17 8.38 -8.48
CA ALA A 117 -19.50 7.91 -8.87
C ALA A 117 -19.46 6.96 -10.07
N GLY A 118 -18.68 7.29 -11.10
CA GLY A 118 -18.53 6.50 -12.32
C GLY A 118 -17.51 5.36 -12.21
N ARG A 119 -16.85 5.20 -11.07
CA ARG A 119 -15.75 4.24 -10.84
C ARG A 119 -14.70 4.27 -11.95
N SER A 120 -14.23 5.48 -12.26
CA SER A 120 -13.30 5.70 -13.35
C SER A 120 -11.99 4.93 -13.16
N ARG A 121 -11.14 4.93 -14.19
CA ARG A 121 -9.78 4.39 -14.05
C ARG A 121 -9.01 5.08 -12.92
N ARG A 122 -9.10 6.40 -12.79
CA ARG A 122 -8.41 7.17 -11.74
C ARG A 122 -8.86 6.73 -10.35
N TRP A 123 -10.16 6.53 -10.17
CA TRP A 123 -10.70 6.00 -8.92
C TRP A 123 -10.15 4.62 -8.60
N ARG A 124 -10.18 3.68 -9.55
CA ARG A 124 -9.65 2.32 -9.32
C ARG A 124 -8.15 2.29 -9.01
N GLU A 125 -7.37 3.17 -9.63
CA GLU A 125 -5.94 3.34 -9.33
C GLU A 125 -5.74 3.91 -7.91
N TYR A 126 -6.51 4.92 -7.51
CA TYR A 126 -6.50 5.42 -6.13
C TYR A 126 -6.85 4.33 -5.12
N VAL A 127 -7.89 3.54 -5.37
CA VAL A 127 -8.32 2.45 -4.46
C VAL A 127 -7.19 1.42 -4.28
N CYS A 128 -6.52 1.02 -5.35
CA CYS A 128 -5.37 0.11 -5.30
C CYS A 128 -4.24 0.65 -4.40
N GLU A 129 -3.95 1.94 -4.53
CA GLU A 129 -2.83 2.59 -3.85
C GLU A 129 -3.15 2.84 -2.39
N ALA A 130 -4.38 3.29 -2.10
CA ALA A 130 -4.90 3.38 -0.74
C ALA A 130 -4.91 2.03 -0.02
N PHE A 131 -5.15 0.91 -0.74
CA PHE A 131 -5.03 -0.44 -0.19
C PHE A 131 -3.58 -0.76 0.19
N CYS A 132 -2.63 -0.52 -0.72
CA CYS A 132 -1.21 -0.84 -0.50
C CYS A 132 -0.61 0.05 0.61
N ASP A 133 -0.96 1.34 0.66
CA ASP A 133 -0.56 2.27 1.72
C ASP A 133 -1.16 1.89 3.08
N THR A 134 -2.41 1.42 3.10
CA THR A 134 -3.02 0.90 4.33
C THR A 134 -2.26 -0.33 4.83
N ALA A 135 -1.89 -1.25 3.95
CA ALA A 135 -1.11 -2.43 4.32
C ALA A 135 0.29 -2.05 4.81
N ALA A 136 0.95 -1.08 4.18
CA ALA A 136 2.23 -0.55 4.64
C ALA A 136 2.11 0.07 6.04
N TRP A 137 1.08 0.87 6.30
CA TRP A 137 0.80 1.42 7.62
C TRP A 137 0.57 0.32 8.68
N LEU A 138 -0.15 -0.76 8.35
CA LEU A 138 -0.46 -1.84 9.28
C LEU A 138 0.74 -2.76 9.57
N TYR A 139 1.48 -3.14 8.54
CA TYR A 139 2.39 -4.28 8.61
C TYR A 139 3.87 -3.92 8.46
N ALA A 140 4.20 -2.68 8.08
CA ALA A 140 5.62 -2.29 7.95
C ALA A 140 6.34 -2.01 9.27
N ALA A 141 5.63 -2.08 10.40
CA ALA A 141 6.15 -1.79 11.72
C ALA A 141 6.80 -0.41 11.84
N VAL A 142 6.19 0.58 11.18
CA VAL A 142 6.56 1.99 11.25
C VAL A 142 5.48 2.70 12.08
N PRO A 143 5.74 2.99 13.37
CA PRO A 143 4.69 3.49 14.27
C PRO A 143 4.21 4.90 13.92
N ARG A 144 5.09 5.73 13.34
CA ARG A 144 4.79 7.09 12.89
C ARG A 144 5.55 7.38 11.61
N HIS A 145 4.91 8.06 10.68
CA HIS A 145 5.50 8.52 9.44
C HIS A 145 4.84 9.85 9.02
N PRO A 146 5.57 10.82 8.46
CA PRO A 146 4.99 12.07 7.96
C PRO A 146 3.89 11.87 6.92
N GLU A 147 3.93 10.76 6.19
CA GLU A 147 2.90 10.40 5.19
C GLU A 147 1.58 9.92 5.80
N PHE A 148 1.55 9.58 7.09
CA PHE A 148 0.35 9.08 7.74
C PHE A 148 -0.48 10.25 8.27
N THR A 149 -1.27 10.85 7.39
CA THR A 149 -2.09 12.05 7.68
C THR A 149 -3.58 11.73 7.83
N LEU A 150 -4.04 10.54 7.41
CA LEU A 150 -5.43 10.10 7.53
C LEU A 150 -5.93 10.15 8.98
N SER A 151 -7.18 10.52 9.22
CA SER A 151 -7.74 10.59 10.58
C SER A 151 -7.80 9.21 11.27
N SER A 152 -7.78 9.19 12.61
CA SER A 152 -7.83 7.97 13.41
C SER A 152 -9.10 7.14 13.15
N ALA A 153 -10.26 7.79 12.98
CA ALA A 153 -11.53 7.14 12.66
C ALA A 153 -11.45 6.41 11.30
N ALA A 154 -10.99 7.09 10.25
CA ALA A 154 -10.86 6.49 8.92
C ALA A 154 -9.82 5.36 8.88
N ARG A 155 -8.73 5.47 9.66
CA ARG A 155 -7.77 4.37 9.85
C ARG A 155 -8.41 3.14 10.48
N LYS A 156 -9.27 3.33 11.49
CA LYS A 156 -9.95 2.24 12.18
C LYS A 156 -10.84 1.44 11.24
N ASP A 157 -11.55 2.11 10.34
CA ASP A 157 -12.42 1.44 9.36
C ASP A 157 -11.61 0.58 8.39
N ARG A 158 -10.53 1.13 7.82
CA ARG A 158 -9.65 0.37 6.92
C ARG A 158 -8.96 -0.80 7.65
N LYS A 159 -8.47 -0.57 8.88
CA LYS A 159 -7.90 -1.64 9.72
C LYS A 159 -8.89 -2.77 9.95
N ARG A 160 -10.13 -2.45 10.31
CA ARG A 160 -11.16 -3.46 10.58
C ARG A 160 -11.39 -4.37 9.38
N TRP A 161 -11.41 -3.80 8.18
CA TRP A 161 -11.54 -4.58 6.95
C TRP A 161 -10.34 -5.51 6.72
N PHE A 162 -9.11 -5.01 6.92
CA PHE A 162 -7.90 -5.83 6.81
C PHE A 162 -7.87 -6.94 7.86
N ASP A 163 -8.21 -6.65 9.12
CA ASP A 163 -8.27 -7.64 10.19
C ASP A 163 -9.28 -8.75 9.82
N GLY A 164 -10.48 -8.38 9.37
CA GLY A 164 -11.50 -9.34 8.92
C GLY A 164 -11.04 -10.21 7.76
N ARG A 165 -10.21 -9.68 6.85
CA ARG A 165 -9.61 -10.45 5.76
C ARG A 165 -8.53 -11.41 6.23
N VAL A 166 -7.62 -10.95 7.07
CA VAL A 166 -6.52 -11.78 7.61
C VAL A 166 -7.04 -12.92 8.49
N LEU A 167 -8.16 -12.72 9.20
CA LEU A 167 -8.83 -13.79 9.94
C LEU A 167 -9.31 -14.94 9.04
N ASN A 168 -9.60 -14.66 7.76
CA ASN A 168 -9.96 -15.67 6.77
C ASN A 168 -8.72 -16.31 6.09
N GLY A 169 -7.52 -15.95 6.53
CA GLY A 169 -6.25 -16.46 6.02
C GLY A 169 -5.33 -15.36 5.48
N PRO A 170 -4.03 -15.65 5.30
CA PRO A 170 -3.08 -14.71 4.71
C PRO A 170 -3.43 -14.39 3.25
N PHE A 171 -3.12 -13.17 2.80
CA PHE A 171 -3.35 -12.75 1.42
C PHE A 171 -2.49 -13.58 0.45
N PRO A 172 -3.08 -14.24 -0.55
CA PRO A 172 -2.30 -14.96 -1.55
C PRO A 172 -1.53 -13.98 -2.44
N ILE A 173 -0.23 -14.21 -2.64
CA ILE A 173 0.63 -13.38 -3.53
C ILE A 173 1.34 -14.19 -4.59
#